data_AF-A0A7X9KFX4-F1
#
_entry.id   AF-A0A7X9KFX4-F1
#
_cell.length_a   1.000
_cell.length_b   1.000
_cell.length_c   1.000
_cell.angle_alpha   90.00
_cell.angle_beta   90.00
_cell.angle_gamma   90.00
#
_symmetry.space_group_name_H-M   'P 1'
#
loop_
_entity.id
_entity.type
_entity.pdbx_description
1 polymer ?
#
loop_
_entity_poly.entity_id
_entity_poly.type
_entity_poly.pdbx_seq_one_letter_code
_entity_poly.pdbx_strand_id
1 'polypeptide(L)'
;MVDLRVAGVSTLEEANAFLASYRARHNDLFAVPPKDEATAFMPAPSKEDLALILCRRVFRKMTGDSTVSWKGRKWSALDSQGRKVLFRKGVEVEVLDLLDRRTVLHRQGTFYEMVRVEEEETKKTLAKENTTASSTEEGMRKPWTPGPDHPWKREYERMASRKRSREHCLEQIP
;
A
#
# COMPACT_ATOMS: atom_id res chain seq x y z
N MET A 1 34.75 13.93 -15.24
CA MET A 1 35.22 12.58 -14.82
C MET A 1 34.50 12.26 -13.52
N VAL A 2 33.97 11.04 -13.33
CA VAL A 2 33.25 10.67 -12.11
C VAL A 2 34.25 9.93 -11.21
N ASP A 3 34.62 10.48 -10.06
CA ASP A 3 35.71 9.95 -9.20
C ASP A 3 35.54 8.47 -8.80
N LEU A 4 34.28 8.02 -8.67
CA LEU A 4 33.93 6.61 -8.45
C LEU A 4 34.42 5.70 -9.59
N ARG A 5 34.30 6.15 -10.85
CA ARG A 5 34.76 5.41 -12.03
C ARG A 5 36.28 5.33 -12.08
N VAL A 6 36.97 6.40 -11.68
CA VAL A 6 38.44 6.44 -11.61
C VAL A 6 38.94 5.46 -10.55
N ALA A 7 38.21 5.35 -9.43
CA ALA A 7 38.50 4.42 -8.36
C ALA A 7 38.08 2.97 -8.64
N GLY A 8 37.56 2.67 -9.84
CA GLY A 8 37.16 1.32 -10.22
C GLY A 8 35.98 0.75 -9.42
N VAL A 9 35.20 1.60 -8.75
CA VAL A 9 34.06 1.18 -7.92
C VAL A 9 32.98 0.58 -8.81
N SER A 10 32.59 -0.66 -8.51
CA SER A 10 31.63 -1.44 -9.29
C SER A 10 30.44 -1.94 -8.48
N THR A 11 30.54 -1.94 -7.15
CA THR A 11 29.49 -2.41 -6.23
C THR A 11 28.98 -1.29 -5.32
N LEU A 12 27.80 -1.52 -4.72
CA LEU A 12 27.20 -0.58 -3.77
C LEU A 12 28.06 -0.46 -2.50
N GLU A 13 28.61 -1.57 -2.05
CA GLU A 13 29.46 -1.68 -0.87
C GLU A 13 30.77 -0.91 -1.07
N GLU A 14 31.43 -1.09 -2.23
CA GLU A 14 32.62 -0.33 -2.61
C GLU A 14 32.34 1.18 -2.71
N ALA A 15 31.17 1.56 -3.24
CA ALA A 15 30.78 2.97 -3.33
C ALA A 15 30.62 3.59 -1.93
N ASN A 16 29.95 2.89 -1.01
CA ASN A 16 29.80 3.36 0.37
C ASN A 16 31.15 3.48 1.08
N ALA A 17 32.06 2.52 0.90
CA ALA A 17 33.41 2.58 1.43
C ALA A 17 34.23 3.75 0.83
N PHE A 18 34.11 3.96 -0.49
CA PHE A 18 34.76 5.07 -1.18
C PHE A 18 34.30 6.43 -0.63
N LEU A 19 32.98 6.61 -0.47
CA LEU A 19 32.39 7.87 0.01
C LEU A 19 32.90 8.28 1.39
N ALA A 20 33.18 7.32 2.28
CA ALA A 20 33.73 7.60 3.61
C ALA A 20 35.08 8.34 3.53
N SER A 21 35.95 7.97 2.58
CA SER A 21 37.25 8.60 2.36
C SER A 21 37.19 9.82 1.42
N TYR A 22 36.17 9.88 0.56
CA TYR A 22 36.06 10.88 -0.50
C TYR A 22 35.93 12.30 0.04
N ARG A 23 35.11 12.46 1.09
CA ARG A 23 34.86 13.78 1.71
C ARG A 23 36.16 14.48 2.12
N ALA A 24 37.09 13.75 2.72
CA ALA A 24 38.38 14.29 3.13
C ALA A 24 39.20 14.75 1.91
N ARG A 25 39.42 13.86 0.93
CA ARG A 25 40.18 14.16 -0.30
C ARG A 25 39.60 15.33 -1.10
N HIS A 26 38.27 15.38 -1.20
CA HIS A 26 37.58 16.48 -1.86
C HIS A 26 37.78 17.80 -1.11
N ASN A 27 37.65 17.78 0.22
CA ASN A 27 37.85 18.98 1.03
C ASN A 27 39.31 19.47 0.97
N ASP A 28 40.30 18.60 0.88
CA ASP A 28 41.70 19.03 0.75
C ASP A 28 41.95 19.85 -0.53
N LEU A 29 41.22 19.57 -1.61
CA LEU A 29 41.35 20.25 -2.89
C LEU A 29 40.50 21.51 -3.01
N PHE A 30 39.32 21.50 -2.38
CA PHE A 30 38.26 22.49 -2.65
C PHE A 30 37.72 23.22 -1.42
N ALA A 31 38.09 22.82 -0.20
CA ALA A 31 37.60 23.51 0.99
C ALA A 31 38.23 24.90 1.09
N VAL A 32 37.37 25.87 1.38
CA VAL A 32 37.76 27.25 1.68
C VAL A 32 37.52 27.46 3.18
N PRO A 33 38.43 28.11 3.91
CA PRO A 33 38.21 28.42 5.31
C PRO A 33 36.91 29.23 5.47
N PRO A 34 36.05 28.88 6.42
CA PRO A 34 34.80 29.61 6.62
C PRO A 34 35.11 31.02 7.13
N LYS A 35 34.25 31.99 6.79
CA LYS A 35 34.37 33.37 7.28
C LYS A 35 34.14 33.47 8.79
N ASP A 36 33.27 32.60 9.31
CA ASP A 36 32.96 32.45 10.73
C ASP A 36 33.15 30.99 11.10
N GLU A 37 33.92 30.73 12.16
CA GLU A 37 34.17 29.38 12.67
C GLU A 37 32.94 28.80 13.39
N ALA A 38 31.95 29.64 13.72
CA ALA A 38 30.70 29.19 14.28
C ALA A 38 29.94 28.30 13.31
N THR A 39 29.47 27.16 13.83
CA THR A 39 28.59 26.26 13.08
C THR A 39 27.25 26.94 12.79
N ALA A 40 26.93 27.08 11.51
CA ALA A 40 25.61 27.54 11.04
C ALA A 40 24.55 26.42 11.04
N PHE A 41 24.94 25.18 11.32
CA PHE A 41 24.04 24.03 11.36
C PHE A 41 23.26 23.97 12.67
N MET A 42 22.01 23.53 12.57
CA MET A 42 21.24 23.16 13.75
C MET A 42 21.82 21.91 14.41
N PRO A 43 21.66 21.74 15.74
CA PRO A 43 22.03 20.50 16.40
C PRO A 43 21.33 19.30 15.73
N ALA A 44 22.01 18.16 15.70
CA ALA A 44 21.45 16.95 15.15
C ALA A 44 20.16 16.57 15.92
N PRO A 45 19.06 16.25 15.22
CA PRO A 45 17.83 15.80 15.86
C PRO A 45 18.05 14.46 16.60
N SER A 46 17.15 14.15 17.54
CA SER A 46 17.22 12.89 18.27
C SER A 46 17.02 11.69 17.33
N LYS A 47 17.43 10.49 17.76
CA LYS A 47 17.22 9.26 16.96
C LYS A 47 15.73 8.99 16.70
N GLU A 48 14.88 9.31 17.67
CA GLU A 48 13.43 9.17 17.58
C GLU A 48 12.85 10.14 16.56
N ASP A 49 13.28 11.40 16.58
CA ASP A 49 12.89 12.40 15.58
C ASP A 49 13.37 12.01 14.18
N LEU A 50 14.62 11.55 14.05
CA LEU A 50 15.15 11.08 12.77
C LEU A 50 14.33 9.92 12.21
N ALA A 51 13.93 8.98 13.06
CA ALA A 51 13.09 7.86 12.64
C ALA A 51 11.75 8.36 12.07
N LEU A 52 11.15 9.38 12.70
CA LEU A 52 9.90 9.99 12.23
C LEU A 52 10.07 10.88 10.98
N ILE A 53 11.21 11.58 10.85
CA ILE A 53 11.52 12.44 9.70
C ILE A 53 11.80 11.59 8.44
N LEU A 54 12.54 10.50 8.60
CA LEU A 54 13.00 9.66 7.49
C LEU A 54 12.04 8.50 7.16
N CYS A 55 10.95 8.33 7.89
CA CYS A 55 9.98 7.27 7.63
C CYS A 55 9.18 7.52 6.34
N ARG A 56 8.64 6.43 5.78
CA ARG A 56 7.64 6.53 4.71
C ARG A 56 6.25 6.69 5.32
N ARG A 57 5.57 7.78 4.94
CA ARG A 57 4.22 8.14 5.43
C ARG A 57 3.18 7.83 4.37
N VAL A 58 2.10 7.15 4.73
CA VAL A 58 0.97 6.87 3.82
C VAL A 58 -0.36 6.98 4.55
N PHE A 59 -1.29 7.76 4.00
CA PHE A 59 -2.66 7.83 4.48
C PHE A 59 -3.47 6.60 4.07
N ARG A 60 -4.22 6.06 5.02
CA ARG A 60 -5.11 4.91 4.83
C ARG A 60 -6.40 5.11 5.61
N LYS A 61 -7.43 4.34 5.26
CA LYS A 61 -8.70 4.32 5.98
C LYS A 61 -8.84 3.03 6.77
N MET A 62 -9.31 3.16 8.00
CA MET A 62 -9.64 2.03 8.87
C MET A 62 -10.82 1.23 8.32
N THR A 63 -10.73 -0.09 8.39
CA THR A 63 -11.84 -1.01 8.14
C THR A 63 -12.70 -1.16 9.39
N GLY A 64 -13.88 -1.79 9.25
CA GLY A 64 -14.85 -1.90 10.35
C GLY A 64 -14.38 -2.72 11.54
N ASP A 65 -13.41 -3.60 11.34
CA ASP A 65 -12.72 -4.40 12.36
C ASP A 65 -11.54 -3.65 13.02
N SER A 66 -11.44 -2.33 12.84
CA SER A 66 -10.32 -1.50 13.36
C SER A 66 -8.96 -1.96 12.86
N THR A 67 -8.89 -2.47 11.63
CA THR A 67 -7.63 -2.81 10.96
C THR A 67 -7.37 -1.90 9.76
N VAL A 68 -6.17 -1.97 9.22
CA VAL A 68 -5.78 -1.25 8.01
C VAL A 68 -4.99 -2.17 7.09
N SER A 69 -5.28 -2.11 5.79
CA SER A 69 -4.52 -2.85 4.79
C SER A 69 -3.29 -2.05 4.36
N TRP A 70 -2.10 -2.63 4.55
CA TRP A 70 -0.83 -2.04 4.18
C TRP A 70 0.17 -3.11 3.73
N LYS A 71 0.83 -2.87 2.59
CA LYS A 71 1.76 -3.82 1.92
C LYS A 71 1.16 -5.22 1.75
N GLY A 72 -0.12 -5.29 1.37
CA GLY A 72 -0.82 -6.56 1.14
C GLY A 72 -1.16 -7.36 2.40
N ARG A 73 -1.01 -6.78 3.59
CA ARG A 73 -1.34 -7.42 4.87
C ARG A 73 -2.28 -6.55 5.69
N LYS A 74 -3.04 -7.16 6.59
CA LYS A 74 -3.83 -6.43 7.59
C LYS A 74 -3.01 -6.14 8.84
N TRP A 75 -3.19 -4.95 9.36
CA TRP A 75 -2.50 -4.47 10.55
C TRP A 75 -3.51 -3.92 11.53
N SER A 76 -3.26 -4.14 12.82
CA SER A 76 -4.03 -3.57 13.92
C SER A 76 -3.10 -2.72 14.78
N ALA A 77 -3.61 -1.61 15.29
CA ALA A 77 -2.88 -0.80 16.25
C ALA A 77 -3.05 -1.37 17.67
N LEU A 78 -1.99 -1.30 18.46
CA LEU A 78 -1.97 -1.65 19.87
C LEU A 78 -1.73 -0.40 20.73
N ASP A 79 -2.33 -0.37 21.91
CA ASP A 79 -2.02 0.63 22.94
C ASP A 79 -0.72 0.27 23.69
N SER A 80 -0.32 1.13 24.62
CA SER A 80 0.86 0.90 25.46
C SER A 80 0.76 -0.34 26.37
N GLN A 81 -0.43 -0.92 26.52
CA GLN A 81 -0.68 -2.16 27.27
C GLN A 81 -0.78 -3.39 26.34
N GLY A 82 -0.52 -3.22 25.03
CA GLY A 82 -0.61 -4.29 24.04
C GLY A 82 -2.05 -4.66 23.64
N ARG A 83 -3.05 -3.86 24.03
CA ARG A 83 -4.46 -4.10 23.69
C ARG A 83 -4.81 -3.47 22.35
N LYS A 84 -5.67 -4.14 21.59
CA LYS A 84 -6.14 -3.63 20.30
C LYS A 84 -6.91 -2.32 20.46
N VAL A 85 -6.45 -1.28 19.76
CA VAL A 85 -7.13 0.02 19.71
C VAL A 85 -8.29 -0.05 18.73
N LEU A 86 -9.46 0.44 19.15
CA LEU A 86 -10.66 0.44 18.34
C LEU A 86 -10.83 1.78 17.62
N PHE A 87 -11.08 1.72 16.32
CA PHE A 87 -11.36 2.86 15.47
C PHE A 87 -12.70 2.69 14.78
N ARG A 88 -13.38 3.82 14.53
CA ARG A 88 -14.57 3.81 13.69
C ARG A 88 -14.17 3.48 12.24
N LYS A 89 -15.05 2.78 11.53
CA LYS A 89 -14.89 2.50 10.10
C LYS A 89 -14.72 3.81 9.30
N GLY A 90 -13.78 3.82 8.36
CA GLY A 90 -13.56 4.93 7.45
C GLY A 90 -12.74 6.09 8.02
N VAL A 91 -12.31 6.00 9.29
CA VAL A 91 -11.38 6.96 9.88
C VAL A 91 -10.07 6.94 9.10
N GLU A 92 -9.64 8.12 8.66
CA GLU A 92 -8.34 8.30 8.04
C GLU A 92 -7.24 8.29 9.11
N VAL A 93 -6.20 7.53 8.82
CA VAL A 93 -5.04 7.30 9.67
C VAL A 93 -3.78 7.37 8.83
N GLU A 94 -2.68 7.73 9.47
CA GLU A 94 -1.39 7.76 8.81
C GLU A 94 -0.56 6.56 9.24
N VAL A 95 -0.13 5.75 8.28
CA VAL A 95 0.74 4.60 8.49
C VAL A 95 2.16 5.03 8.21
N LEU A 96 3.03 4.85 9.20
CA LEU A 96 4.45 5.20 9.20
C LEU A 96 5.27 3.92 9.13
N ASP A 97 6.05 3.78 8.07
CA ASP A 97 6.98 2.68 7.86
C ASP A 97 8.39 3.19 8.15
N LEU A 98 8.92 2.81 9.31
CA LEU A 98 10.19 3.29 9.86
C LEU A 98 11.37 2.57 9.21
N LEU A 99 12.56 3.18 9.24
CA LEU A 99 13.78 2.62 8.66
C LEU A 99 14.24 1.33 9.36
N ASP A 100 13.88 1.14 10.62
CA ASP A 100 14.15 -0.06 11.41
C ASP A 100 13.15 -1.20 11.15
N ARG A 101 12.30 -1.06 10.13
CA ARG A 101 11.26 -2.01 9.71
C ARG A 101 10.06 -2.11 10.66
N ARG A 102 9.95 -1.25 11.66
CA ARG A 102 8.72 -1.13 12.45
C ARG A 102 7.65 -0.38 11.67
N THR A 103 6.40 -0.67 11.99
CA THR A 103 5.25 0.04 11.43
C THR A 103 4.46 0.65 12.58
N VAL A 104 4.19 1.94 12.48
CA VAL A 104 3.51 2.74 13.50
C VAL A 104 2.32 3.43 12.86
N LEU A 105 1.22 3.53 13.60
CA LEU A 105 0.06 4.31 13.22
C LEU A 105 0.12 5.65 13.92
N HIS A 106 -0.02 6.74 13.16
CA HIS A 106 -0.15 8.08 13.69
C HIS A 106 -1.55 8.63 13.44
N ARG A 107 -2.13 9.24 14.48
CA ARG A 107 -3.41 9.94 14.42
C ARG A 107 -3.48 11.02 15.49
N GLN A 108 -3.79 12.25 15.09
CA GLN A 108 -4.04 13.38 16.02
C GLN A 108 -2.93 13.54 17.08
N GLY A 109 -1.65 13.40 16.68
CA GLY A 109 -0.50 13.52 17.60
C GLY A 109 -0.24 12.29 18.46
N THR A 110 -1.02 11.22 18.33
CA THR A 110 -0.81 9.96 19.05
C THR A 110 -0.23 8.91 18.11
N PHE A 111 0.75 8.15 18.61
CA PHE A 111 1.39 7.04 17.90
C PHE A 111 1.01 5.71 18.54
N TYR A 112 0.77 4.71 17.70
CA TYR A 112 0.42 3.36 18.13
C TYR A 112 1.29 2.35 17.40
N GLU A 113 1.80 1.36 18.12
CA GLU A 113 2.49 0.25 17.49
C GLU A 113 1.53 -0.57 16.64
N MET A 114 1.95 -0.98 15.45
CA MET A 114 1.13 -1.81 14.57
C MET A 114 1.66 -3.24 14.53
N VAL A 115 0.74 -4.18 14.74
CA VAL A 115 1.03 -5.62 14.62
C VAL A 115 0.22 -6.19 13.46
N ARG A 116 0.83 -7.15 12.76
CA ARG A 116 0.17 -7.88 11.68
C ARG A 116 -0.93 -8.74 12.29
N VAL A 117 -2.12 -8.62 11.75
CA VAL A 117 -3.21 -9.53 12.08
C VAL A 117 -3.08 -10.68 11.11
N GLU A 118 -2.78 -11.87 11.63
CA GLU A 118 -2.92 -13.08 10.84
C GLU A 118 -4.40 -13.26 10.55
N GLU A 119 -4.75 -13.20 9.26
CA GLU A 119 -6.03 -13.71 8.84
C GLU A 119 -5.94 -15.21 8.99
N GLU A 120 -6.48 -15.76 10.07
CA GLU A 120 -6.75 -17.19 10.06
C GLU A 120 -7.59 -17.48 8.82
N GLU A 121 -7.12 -18.40 7.97
CA GLU A 121 -7.80 -18.84 6.75
C GLU A 121 -9.15 -19.53 7.03
N THR A 122 -9.65 -19.46 8.27
CA THR A 122 -10.78 -20.19 8.85
C THR A 122 -12.16 -19.81 8.29
N LYS A 123 -12.25 -19.05 7.19
CA LYS A 123 -13.53 -18.81 6.49
C LYS A 123 -13.61 -19.33 5.06
N LYS A 124 -12.55 -19.99 4.54
CA LYS A 124 -12.63 -20.67 3.23
C LYS A 124 -12.81 -22.19 3.32
N THR A 125 -12.58 -22.80 4.48
CA THR A 125 -12.64 -24.27 4.63
C THR A 125 -13.85 -24.79 5.42
N LEU A 126 -14.55 -23.97 6.21
CA LEU A 126 -15.73 -24.42 6.98
C LEU A 126 -17.07 -24.35 6.23
N ALA A 127 -17.06 -24.02 4.93
CA ALA A 127 -18.28 -24.00 4.10
C ALA A 127 -18.46 -25.24 3.21
N LYS A 128 -17.61 -26.27 3.33
CA LYS A 128 -17.66 -27.47 2.46
C LYS A 128 -17.88 -28.81 3.15
N GLU A 129 -17.91 -28.86 4.47
CA GLU A 129 -18.13 -30.12 5.20
C GLU A 129 -19.20 -29.86 6.25
N ASN A 130 -20.47 -30.01 5.86
CA ASN A 130 -21.62 -30.35 6.72
C ASN A 130 -22.87 -30.48 5.84
N THR A 131 -22.95 -31.58 5.09
CA THR A 131 -24.23 -32.08 4.55
C THR A 131 -24.21 -33.60 4.59
N THR A 132 -24.66 -34.16 5.72
CA THR A 132 -25.51 -35.35 5.73
C THR A 132 -26.48 -35.26 6.91
N ALA A 133 -27.78 -35.34 6.58
CA ALA A 133 -28.96 -35.61 7.41
C ALA A 133 -29.69 -34.46 8.14
N SER A 134 -30.63 -33.87 7.38
CA SER A 134 -32.06 -33.64 7.71
C SER A 134 -32.55 -32.23 8.11
N SER A 135 -33.56 -31.79 7.35
CA SER A 135 -34.67 -30.87 7.68
C SER A 135 -34.46 -29.34 7.65
N THR A 136 -34.60 -28.76 6.44
CA THR A 136 -35.64 -27.78 6.02
C THR A 136 -35.07 -27.04 4.80
N GLU A 137 -35.58 -27.35 3.61
CA GLU A 137 -35.05 -26.82 2.34
C GLU A 137 -35.49 -25.36 2.12
N GLU A 138 -34.68 -24.40 2.58
CA GLU A 138 -34.72 -23.04 2.01
C GLU A 138 -33.88 -23.03 0.72
N GLY A 139 -34.57 -23.27 -0.40
CA GLY A 139 -33.96 -23.34 -1.73
C GLY A 139 -33.18 -22.07 -2.08
N MET A 140 -32.01 -22.26 -2.70
CA MET A 140 -31.27 -21.21 -3.40
C MET A 140 -32.21 -20.46 -4.36
N ARG A 141 -32.55 -19.22 -4.01
CA ARG A 141 -33.36 -18.37 -4.89
C ARG A 141 -32.57 -18.15 -6.17
N LYS A 142 -33.10 -18.65 -7.29
CA LYS A 142 -32.54 -18.35 -8.62
C LYS A 142 -32.43 -16.82 -8.76
N PRO A 143 -31.33 -16.29 -9.34
CA PRO A 143 -31.24 -14.87 -9.66
C PRO A 143 -32.51 -14.46 -10.42
N TRP A 144 -33.16 -13.39 -9.95
CA TRP A 144 -34.42 -12.97 -10.55
C TRP A 144 -34.19 -12.51 -11.99
N THR A 145 -34.79 -13.25 -12.93
CA THR A 145 -34.80 -12.89 -14.34
C THR A 145 -36.10 -12.15 -14.63
N PRO A 146 -36.05 -10.91 -15.12
CA PRO A 146 -37.26 -10.19 -15.51
C PRO A 146 -38.02 -10.92 -16.62
N GLY A 147 -39.35 -10.76 -16.61
CA GLY A 147 -40.24 -11.37 -17.59
C GLY A 147 -39.93 -10.95 -19.04
N PRO A 148 -40.45 -11.70 -20.04
CA PRO A 148 -40.18 -11.46 -21.46
C PRO A 148 -40.46 -10.01 -21.92
N ASP A 149 -41.46 -9.35 -21.35
CA ASP A 149 -41.88 -7.99 -21.71
C ASP A 149 -41.10 -6.86 -21.02
N HIS A 150 -40.00 -7.16 -20.33
CA HIS A 150 -39.23 -6.12 -19.65
C HIS A 150 -38.49 -5.20 -20.64
N PRO A 151 -38.61 -3.86 -20.51
CA PRO A 151 -38.13 -2.90 -21.52
C PRO A 151 -36.63 -3.02 -21.85
N TRP A 152 -35.78 -3.37 -20.87
CA TRP A 152 -34.34 -3.57 -21.10
C TRP A 152 -34.04 -4.80 -21.99
N LYS A 153 -34.84 -5.87 -21.93
CA LYS A 153 -34.59 -7.07 -22.75
C LYS A 153 -34.85 -6.81 -24.24
N ARG A 154 -35.91 -6.04 -24.53
CA ARG A 154 -36.24 -5.56 -25.89
C ARG A 154 -35.15 -4.66 -26.45
N GLU A 155 -34.57 -3.78 -25.63
CA GLU A 155 -33.47 -2.91 -26.06
C GLU A 155 -32.21 -3.72 -26.41
N TYR A 156 -31.89 -4.75 -25.62
CA TYR A 156 -30.75 -5.64 -25.86
C TYR A 156 -30.91 -6.44 -27.16
N GLU A 157 -32.10 -7.02 -27.41
CA GLU A 157 -32.39 -7.74 -28.66
C GLU A 157 -32.34 -6.82 -29.88
N ARG A 158 -32.84 -5.58 -29.75
CA ARG A 158 -32.79 -4.56 -30.80
C ARG A 158 -31.35 -4.13 -31.12
N MET A 159 -30.49 -3.99 -30.10
CA MET A 159 -29.07 -3.70 -30.28
C MET A 159 -28.31 -4.88 -30.91
N ALA A 160 -28.62 -6.12 -30.51
CA ALA A 160 -28.01 -7.34 -31.06
C ALA A 160 -28.44 -7.63 -32.51
N SER A 161 -29.66 -7.23 -32.89
CA SER A 161 -30.15 -7.24 -34.28
C SER A 161 -29.42 -6.21 -35.13
N ARG A 162 -29.28 -4.96 -34.64
CA ARG A 162 -28.56 -3.87 -35.33
C ARG A 162 -27.08 -4.15 -35.59
N LYS A 163 -26.42 -4.95 -34.73
CA LYS A 163 -25.03 -5.37 -34.95
C LYS A 163 -24.90 -6.45 -36.02
N ARG A 164 -25.90 -7.33 -36.18
CA ARG A 164 -25.90 -8.40 -37.19
C ARG A 164 -26.22 -7.93 -38.61
N SER A 165 -26.92 -6.81 -38.75
CA SER A 165 -27.29 -6.25 -40.06
C SER A 165 -26.23 -5.35 -40.70
N ARG A 166 -25.05 -5.19 -40.07
CA ARG A 166 -24.01 -4.24 -40.51
C ARG A 166 -22.78 -4.92 -41.11
N GLU A 167 -22.97 -6.07 -41.71
CA GLU A 167 -22.04 -6.70 -42.66
C GLU A 167 -22.71 -6.71 -44.03
N HIS A 168 -22.51 -5.65 -44.81
CA HIS A 168 -22.79 -5.68 -46.25
C HIS A 168 -21.60 -5.13 -47.01
N CYS A 169 -20.90 -6.09 -47.63
CA CYS A 169 -20.18 -6.03 -48.90
C CYS A 169 -19.44 -4.75 -49.27
N LEU A 170 -18.11 -4.79 -49.09
CA LEU A 170 -17.20 -4.19 -50.06
C LEU A 170 -17.18 -5.11 -51.29
N GLU A 171 -17.82 -4.67 -52.36
CA GLU A 171 -17.43 -4.79 -53.78
C GLU A 171 -18.69 -4.63 -54.66
N GLN A 172 -18.83 -3.48 -55.32
CA GLN A 172 -18.58 -3.38 -56.75
C GLN A 172 -18.59 -1.90 -57.21
N ILE A 173 -17.66 -1.63 -58.11
CA ILE A 173 -17.22 -0.36 -58.69
C ILE A 173 -18.10 -0.05 -59.93
N PRO A 174 -18.19 1.22 -60.36
CA PRO A 174 -17.54 1.60 -61.62
C PRO A 174 -16.48 2.70 -61.45
#